data_AF-A0A7W7RX80-F1
#
_entry.id   AF-A0A7W7RX80-F1
#
_cell.length_a   1.000
_cell.length_b   1.000
_cell.length_c   1.000
_cell.angle_alpha   90.00
_cell.angle_beta   90.00
_cell.angle_gamma   90.00
#
_symmetry.space_group_name_H-M   'P 1'
#
loop_
_entity.id
_entity.type
_entity.pdbx_description
1 polymer ?
#
loop_
_entity_poly.entity_id
_entity_poly.type
_entity_poly.pdbx_seq_one_letter_code
_entity_poly.pdbx_strand_id
1 'polypeptide(L)'
;MLVLTLVTMTAACSGSGGGATEQRPPAAGPTPSPAALAEPPVTLAEARKELAGVLGAQEVLSRAMPRQDADVRNMRQQSRDGQEALTTVALNDPTSALPHYTWGSPQVLVPRTQRGPLWFAAIVNRRDEAGDTRTAVLILIKYGEERWSLSSTSLLEPGERAPEIAKDPQGYATALSSEDRTIAISPRLMAPLHATSAEEGGRGFTAGLVAKGPHTTGYADEIAAKRMDYRHDQCMDYDSIFAAGSYPIHALRTVDGGAMVTYSLIRTTTVTTAIEPCATEIRVPAKNRKLAGASSARKQLRTVETQLYVSTVPARDSHRPARVIGYLGGITKLFVS
;
A
#
# COMPACT_ATOMS: atom_id res chain seq x y z
N MET A 1 15.48 -49.62 -55.82
CA MET A 1 15.88 -50.93 -55.26
C MET A 1 14.77 -51.41 -54.34
N LEU A 2 14.10 -52.45 -54.80
CA LEU A 2 13.08 -53.26 -54.14
C LEU A 2 13.79 -54.27 -53.22
N VAL A 3 13.20 -54.67 -52.07
CA VAL A 3 13.06 -56.04 -51.50
C VAL A 3 12.36 -55.88 -50.13
N LEU A 4 11.07 -56.21 -49.93
CA LEU A 4 10.36 -57.50 -49.79
C LEU A 4 10.46 -58.17 -48.39
N THR A 5 9.34 -58.08 -47.65
CA THR A 5 8.61 -59.10 -46.84
C THR A 5 9.31 -60.15 -45.97
N LEU A 6 8.73 -60.41 -44.79
CA LEU A 6 8.15 -61.75 -44.50
C LEU A 6 7.01 -61.68 -43.46
N VAL A 7 5.90 -62.34 -43.80
CA VAL A 7 4.74 -62.67 -42.96
C VAL A 7 4.83 -64.16 -42.63
N THR A 8 4.47 -64.57 -41.42
CA THR A 8 4.08 -65.95 -41.12
C THR A 8 2.79 -65.98 -40.29
N MET A 9 1.82 -66.72 -40.82
CA MET A 9 0.59 -67.17 -40.15
C MET A 9 0.74 -68.62 -39.69
N THR A 10 0.07 -68.99 -38.59
CA THR A 10 -0.73 -70.23 -38.38
C THR A 10 -1.40 -70.12 -37.00
N ALA A 11 -2.73 -70.02 -36.86
CA ALA A 11 -3.80 -71.04 -36.98
C ALA A 11 -3.96 -71.91 -35.72
N ALA A 12 -5.13 -71.83 -35.05
CA ALA A 12 -6.03 -72.97 -34.77
C ALA A 12 -7.19 -72.58 -33.82
N CYS A 13 -8.41 -72.89 -34.24
CA CYS A 13 -9.65 -72.80 -33.45
C CYS A 13 -9.80 -74.00 -32.50
N SER A 14 -10.46 -73.80 -31.35
CA SER A 14 -11.34 -74.79 -30.71
C SER A 14 -12.19 -74.10 -29.65
N GLY A 15 -13.51 -74.22 -29.78
CA GLY A 15 -14.48 -73.68 -28.83
C GLY A 15 -14.73 -74.59 -27.63
N SER A 16 -15.48 -74.06 -26.65
CA SER A 16 -16.56 -74.71 -25.87
C SER A 16 -16.68 -74.10 -24.47
N GLY A 17 -17.88 -73.65 -24.11
CA GLY A 17 -18.44 -73.88 -22.78
C GLY A 17 -18.25 -72.81 -21.68
N GLY A 18 -19.35 -72.12 -21.38
CA GLY A 18 -19.92 -72.08 -20.02
C GLY A 18 -19.24 -71.22 -18.96
N GLY A 19 -19.91 -70.13 -18.56
CA GLY A 19 -19.67 -69.47 -17.27
C GLY A 19 -20.06 -68.00 -17.26
N ALA A 20 -21.36 -67.70 -17.25
CA ALA A 20 -21.83 -66.37 -16.91
C ALA A 20 -21.43 -66.06 -15.45
N THR A 21 -20.39 -65.24 -15.28
CA THR A 21 -20.05 -64.64 -13.99
C THR A 21 -20.65 -63.25 -13.97
N GLU A 22 -21.69 -63.10 -13.17
CA GLU A 22 -22.38 -61.84 -12.87
C GLU A 22 -21.38 -60.88 -12.22
N GLN A 23 -20.90 -59.89 -12.99
CA GLN A 23 -20.02 -58.83 -12.49
C GLN A 23 -20.81 -57.93 -11.55
N ARG A 24 -20.59 -58.12 -10.24
CA ARG A 24 -21.02 -57.21 -9.20
C ARG A 24 -20.35 -55.84 -9.41
N PRO A 25 -21.09 -54.72 -9.48
CA PRO A 25 -20.48 -53.41 -9.65
C PRO A 25 -19.56 -53.10 -8.45
N PRO A 26 -18.39 -52.48 -8.67
CA PRO A 26 -17.48 -52.12 -7.60
C PRO A 26 -18.17 -51.12 -6.68
N ALA A 27 -18.09 -51.38 -5.37
CA ALA A 27 -18.58 -50.48 -4.35
C ALA A 27 -17.94 -49.09 -4.54
N ALA A 28 -18.78 -48.06 -4.52
CA ALA A 28 -18.34 -46.68 -4.54
C ALA A 28 -17.35 -46.45 -3.39
N GLY A 29 -16.08 -46.21 -3.74
CA GLY A 29 -15.08 -45.80 -2.78
C GLY A 29 -15.49 -44.49 -2.09
N PRO A 30 -15.05 -44.27 -0.84
CA PRO A 30 -15.38 -43.06 -0.11
C PRO A 30 -14.94 -41.84 -0.91
N THR A 31 -15.87 -40.91 -1.12
CA THR A 31 -15.63 -39.60 -1.72
C THR A 31 -14.48 -38.94 -0.95
N PRO A 32 -13.42 -38.44 -1.62
CA PRO A 32 -12.33 -37.79 -0.92
C PRO A 32 -12.89 -36.57 -0.18
N SER A 33 -12.75 -36.59 1.14
CA SER A 33 -13.03 -35.44 1.99
C SER A 33 -12.24 -34.24 1.46
N PRO A 34 -12.82 -33.04 1.35
CA PRO A 34 -12.10 -31.87 0.86
C PRO A 34 -10.83 -31.68 1.68
N ALA A 35 -9.68 -31.64 1.01
CA ALA A 35 -8.40 -31.41 1.67
C ALA A 35 -8.51 -30.16 2.56
N ALA A 36 -8.28 -30.32 3.86
CA ALA A 36 -8.31 -29.22 4.80
C ALA A 36 -7.29 -28.15 4.34
N LEU A 37 -7.74 -26.90 4.22
CA LEU A 37 -6.85 -25.80 3.86
C LEU A 37 -5.74 -25.68 4.90
N ALA A 38 -4.51 -25.46 4.46
CA ALA A 38 -3.36 -25.27 5.35
C ALA A 38 -3.62 -24.13 6.35
N GLU A 39 -3.16 -24.32 7.58
CA GLU A 39 -3.29 -23.33 8.65
C GLU A 39 -2.57 -22.02 8.26
N PRO A 40 -3.24 -20.86 8.38
CA PRO A 40 -2.62 -19.59 8.05
C PRO A 40 -1.59 -19.21 9.13
N PRO A 41 -0.48 -18.56 8.74
CA PRO A 41 0.59 -18.20 9.68
C PRO A 41 0.22 -17.08 10.66
N VAL A 42 -0.90 -16.39 10.40
CA VAL A 42 -1.48 -15.38 11.30
C VAL A 42 -2.96 -15.69 11.40
N THR A 43 -3.49 -15.80 12.62
CA THR A 43 -4.92 -16.04 12.83
C THR A 43 -5.70 -14.72 12.82
N LEU A 44 -6.99 -14.78 12.48
CA LEU A 44 -7.88 -13.61 12.61
C LEU A 44 -7.97 -13.11 14.06
N ALA A 45 -7.85 -14.00 15.06
CA ALA A 45 -7.89 -13.63 16.47
C ALA A 45 -6.61 -12.88 16.89
N GLU A 46 -5.44 -13.36 16.47
CA GLU A 46 -4.17 -12.67 16.67
C GLU A 46 -4.20 -11.28 16.05
N ALA A 47 -4.54 -11.16 14.76
CA ALA A 47 -4.60 -9.88 14.07
C ALA A 47 -5.52 -8.86 14.77
N ARG A 48 -6.68 -9.28 15.29
CA ARG A 48 -7.57 -8.40 16.05
C ARG A 48 -6.96 -7.96 17.38
N LYS A 49 -6.33 -8.87 18.11
CA LYS A 49 -5.67 -8.57 19.39
C LYS A 49 -4.53 -7.56 19.19
N GLU A 50 -3.67 -7.80 18.22
CA GLU A 50 -2.50 -6.96 17.94
C GLU A 50 -2.92 -5.58 17.43
N LEU A 51 -3.93 -5.52 16.56
CA LEU A 51 -4.51 -4.26 16.13
C LEU A 51 -5.09 -3.46 17.31
N ALA A 52 -5.88 -4.10 18.18
CA ALA A 52 -6.46 -3.44 19.34
C ALA A 52 -5.37 -2.88 20.27
N GLY A 53 -4.27 -3.60 20.45
CA GLY A 53 -3.10 -3.13 21.20
C GLY A 53 -2.48 -1.87 20.60
N VAL A 54 -2.25 -1.85 19.27
CA VAL A 54 -1.68 -0.69 18.58
C VAL A 54 -2.62 0.52 18.64
N LEU A 55 -3.91 0.33 18.33
CA LEU A 55 -4.89 1.43 18.33
C LEU A 55 -5.11 2.00 19.74
N GLY A 56 -5.24 1.13 20.75
CA GLY A 56 -5.38 1.55 22.14
C GLY A 56 -4.14 2.28 22.65
N ALA A 57 -2.93 1.82 22.29
CA ALA A 57 -1.72 2.52 22.65
C ALA A 57 -1.61 3.89 21.98
N GLN A 58 -1.99 4.04 20.71
CA GLN A 58 -2.05 5.35 20.06
C GLN A 58 -3.03 6.29 20.75
N GLU A 59 -4.21 5.79 21.14
CA GLU A 59 -5.22 6.58 21.84
C GLU A 59 -4.72 7.10 23.20
N VAL A 60 -4.02 6.24 23.96
CA VAL A 60 -3.45 6.61 25.28
C VAL A 60 -2.24 7.53 25.12
N LEU A 61 -1.28 7.17 24.27
CA LEU A 61 0.01 7.88 24.15
C LEU A 61 -0.15 9.25 23.49
N SER A 62 -1.16 9.46 22.65
CA SER A 62 -1.46 10.78 22.08
C SER A 62 -1.94 11.79 23.13
N ARG A 63 -2.49 11.34 24.26
CA ARG A 63 -2.97 12.20 25.36
C ARG A 63 -1.94 12.45 26.46
N ALA A 64 -0.83 11.72 26.49
CA ALA A 64 0.15 11.78 27.56
C ALA A 64 0.91 13.12 27.56
N MET A 65 0.70 13.94 28.58
CA MET A 65 1.42 15.21 28.79
C MET A 65 1.83 15.38 30.26
N PRO A 66 3.12 15.70 30.56
CA PRO A 66 4.24 15.78 29.62
C PRO A 66 4.59 14.40 29.06
N ARG A 67 5.05 14.32 27.80
CA ARG A 67 5.53 13.07 27.20
C ARG A 67 6.83 12.63 27.86
N GLN A 68 6.86 11.39 28.35
CA GLN A 68 8.08 10.79 28.89
C GLN A 68 8.92 10.17 27.77
N ASP A 69 10.22 10.01 27.97
CA ASP A 69 11.09 9.34 27.00
C ASP A 69 10.63 7.90 26.70
N ALA A 70 10.03 7.22 27.69
CA ALA A 70 9.45 5.90 27.51
C ALA A 70 8.28 5.91 26.51
N ASP A 71 7.42 6.93 26.58
CA ASP A 71 6.28 7.09 25.65
C ASP A 71 6.79 7.30 24.23
N VAL A 72 7.78 8.19 24.06
CA VAL A 72 8.41 8.46 22.75
C VAL A 72 9.04 7.19 22.17
N ARG A 73 9.77 6.40 22.98
CA ARG A 73 10.34 5.12 22.54
C ARG A 73 9.25 4.12 22.16
N ASN A 74 8.20 4.00 22.95
CA ASN A 74 7.08 3.09 22.67
C ASN A 74 6.38 3.46 21.36
N MET A 75 6.09 4.74 21.13
CA MET A 75 5.47 5.21 19.88
C MET A 75 6.36 4.94 18.66
N ARG A 76 7.67 5.15 18.78
CA ARG A 76 8.61 4.82 17.71
C ARG A 76 8.61 3.32 17.41
N GLN A 77 8.68 2.47 18.43
CA GLN A 77 8.68 1.02 18.28
C GLN A 77 7.38 0.45 17.70
N GLN A 78 6.26 1.19 17.80
CA GLN A 78 4.98 0.79 17.19
C GLN A 78 4.87 1.16 15.72
N SER A 79 5.81 1.92 15.18
CA SER A 79 5.83 2.33 13.78
C SER A 79 7.09 1.85 13.09
N ARG A 80 6.99 1.54 11.81
CA ARG A 80 8.14 1.23 10.96
C ARG A 80 7.90 1.75 9.55
N ASP A 81 8.88 1.54 8.68
CA ASP A 81 8.80 1.85 7.24
C ASP A 81 8.34 3.30 7.00
N GLY A 82 7.34 3.51 6.15
CA GLY A 82 6.84 4.85 5.83
C GLY A 82 6.11 5.52 6.98
N GLN A 83 5.44 4.74 7.84
CA GLN A 83 4.78 5.28 9.02
C GLN A 83 5.79 5.84 10.04
N GLU A 84 6.95 5.20 10.22
CA GLU A 84 7.98 5.67 11.14
C GLU A 84 8.50 7.06 10.77
N ALA A 85 8.65 7.34 9.47
CA ALA A 85 9.07 8.66 9.01
C ALA A 85 8.07 9.75 9.45
N LEU A 86 6.77 9.48 9.38
CA LEU A 86 5.71 10.39 9.83
C LEU A 86 5.66 10.49 11.36
N THR A 87 5.73 9.35 12.06
CA THR A 87 5.75 9.29 13.53
C THR A 87 6.94 10.06 14.09
N THR A 88 8.11 9.93 13.47
CA THR A 88 9.33 10.64 13.89
C THR A 88 9.13 12.14 13.87
N VAL A 89 8.56 12.69 12.80
CA VAL A 89 8.33 14.13 12.67
C VAL A 89 7.32 14.61 13.70
N ALA A 90 6.23 13.86 13.88
CA ALA A 90 5.22 14.20 14.88
C ALA A 90 5.82 14.25 16.30
N LEU A 91 6.78 13.38 16.60
CA LEU A 91 7.44 13.32 17.90
C LEU A 91 8.53 14.37 18.11
N ASN A 92 9.08 14.97 17.04
CA ASN A 92 10.21 15.92 17.12
C ASN A 92 9.88 17.25 17.82
N ASP A 93 8.60 17.56 18.03
CA ASP A 93 8.20 18.71 18.83
C ASP A 93 7.64 18.24 20.18
N PRO A 94 8.42 18.14 21.27
CA PRO A 94 7.96 17.63 22.57
C PRO A 94 6.89 18.53 23.21
N THR A 95 6.76 19.78 22.74
CA THR A 95 5.80 20.76 23.27
C THR A 95 4.45 20.72 22.56
N SER A 96 4.38 20.14 21.35
CA SER A 96 3.12 19.99 20.63
C SER A 96 2.36 18.79 21.17
N ALA A 97 1.05 18.98 21.37
CA ALA A 97 0.14 17.84 21.46
C ALA A 97 0.24 17.02 20.17
N LEU A 98 0.26 15.70 20.30
CA LEU A 98 0.14 14.83 19.15
C LEU A 98 -1.32 14.82 18.71
N PRO A 99 -1.60 14.70 17.39
CA PRO A 99 -2.96 14.51 16.93
C PRO A 99 -3.61 13.32 17.64
N HIS A 100 -4.73 13.57 18.30
CA HIS A 100 -5.51 12.53 18.95
C HIS A 100 -6.58 11.98 18.00
N TYR A 101 -6.77 10.67 18.03
CA TYR A 101 -7.78 9.99 17.25
C TYR A 101 -8.52 8.96 18.10
N THR A 102 -9.81 8.82 17.83
CA THR A 102 -10.60 7.68 18.28
C THR A 102 -10.90 6.75 17.11
N TRP A 103 -11.03 5.47 17.41
CA TRP A 103 -11.16 4.43 16.40
C TRP A 103 -12.52 3.74 16.50
N GLY A 104 -13.15 3.53 15.34
CA GLY A 104 -14.35 2.69 15.23
C GLY A 104 -14.03 1.20 15.27
N SER A 105 -15.03 0.37 14.98
CA SER A 105 -14.83 -1.07 14.87
C SER A 105 -13.98 -1.42 13.65
N PRO A 106 -12.83 -2.10 13.82
CA PRO A 106 -11.97 -2.43 12.71
C PRO A 106 -12.40 -3.72 12.00
N GLN A 107 -12.27 -3.73 10.68
CA GLN A 107 -12.30 -4.92 9.86
C GLN A 107 -10.86 -5.37 9.57
N VAL A 108 -10.45 -6.51 10.14
CA VAL A 108 -9.14 -7.12 9.82
C VAL A 108 -9.20 -7.91 8.51
N LEU A 109 -8.11 -7.83 7.75
CA LEU A 109 -7.92 -8.47 6.45
C LEU A 109 -6.58 -9.21 6.48
N VAL A 110 -6.64 -10.50 6.77
CA VAL A 110 -5.44 -11.33 6.99
C VAL A 110 -5.22 -12.23 5.78
N PRO A 111 -4.10 -12.10 5.06
CA PRO A 111 -3.73 -13.05 4.02
C PRO A 111 -3.65 -14.49 4.54
N ARG A 112 -4.27 -15.46 3.83
CA ARG A 112 -4.05 -16.88 4.17
C ARG A 112 -2.60 -17.29 3.96
N THR A 113 -2.05 -16.94 2.80
CA THR A 113 -0.70 -17.30 2.40
C THR A 113 0.12 -16.05 2.16
N GLN A 114 1.32 -16.01 2.72
CA GLN A 114 2.25 -14.91 2.56
C GLN A 114 3.68 -15.42 2.54
N ARG A 115 4.52 -14.76 1.73
CA ARG A 115 5.96 -15.04 1.63
C ARG A 115 6.69 -13.79 2.14
N GLY A 116 7.66 -14.00 3.03
CA GLY A 116 8.37 -12.90 3.68
C GLY A 116 7.73 -12.51 5.02
N PRO A 117 7.84 -11.24 5.45
CA PRO A 117 7.29 -10.82 6.73
C PRO A 117 5.79 -11.04 6.78
N LEU A 118 5.31 -11.41 7.98
CA LEU A 118 3.89 -11.57 8.24
C LEU A 118 3.23 -10.20 8.23
N TRP A 119 2.11 -10.04 7.56
CA TRP A 119 1.37 -8.78 7.54
C TRP A 119 -0.14 -9.02 7.55
N PHE A 120 -0.87 -7.98 7.93
CA PHE A 120 -2.31 -7.89 7.69
C PHE A 120 -2.72 -6.44 7.49
N ALA A 121 -3.85 -6.24 6.82
CA ALA A 121 -4.46 -4.93 6.69
C ALA A 121 -5.64 -4.78 7.66
N ALA A 122 -5.99 -3.55 7.99
CA ALA A 122 -7.22 -3.24 8.70
C ALA A 122 -7.90 -2.03 8.07
N ILE A 123 -9.22 -2.08 7.97
CA ILE A 123 -10.06 -0.95 7.58
C ILE A 123 -10.82 -0.50 8.83
N VAL A 124 -10.68 0.75 9.21
CA VAL A 124 -11.27 1.27 10.44
C VAL A 124 -11.63 2.74 10.30
N ASN A 125 -12.76 3.17 10.85
CA ASN A 125 -13.08 4.59 10.90
C ASN A 125 -12.21 5.28 11.95
N ARG A 126 -11.59 6.39 11.57
CA ARG A 126 -10.79 7.24 12.43
C ARG A 126 -11.47 8.59 12.57
N ARG A 127 -11.72 9.00 13.79
CA ARG A 127 -12.29 10.32 14.12
C ARG A 127 -11.23 11.18 14.77
N ASP A 128 -11.05 12.40 14.28
CA ASP A 128 -10.16 13.39 14.87
C ASP A 128 -10.84 14.23 15.97
N GLU A 129 -10.08 15.14 16.58
CA GLU A 129 -10.57 16.02 17.64
C GLU A 129 -11.65 17.00 17.18
N ALA A 130 -11.68 17.37 15.89
CA ALA A 130 -12.72 18.20 15.31
C ALA A 130 -14.04 17.42 15.10
N GLY A 131 -13.99 16.09 15.22
CA GLY A 131 -15.11 15.20 15.00
C GLY A 131 -15.19 14.67 13.58
N ASP A 132 -14.28 15.07 12.69
CA ASP A 132 -14.26 14.60 11.31
C ASP A 132 -13.86 13.13 11.27
N THR A 133 -14.67 12.34 10.56
CA THR A 133 -14.47 10.89 10.45
C THR A 133 -14.04 10.52 9.05
N ARG A 134 -12.89 9.84 8.94
CA ARG A 134 -12.39 9.26 7.70
C ARG A 134 -12.10 7.78 7.88
N THR A 135 -12.30 6.99 6.84
CA THR A 135 -11.90 5.58 6.85
C THR A 135 -10.39 5.46 6.66
N ALA A 136 -9.71 4.83 7.60
CA ALA A 136 -8.29 4.52 7.53
C ALA A 136 -8.07 3.09 7.02
N VAL A 137 -7.07 2.93 6.17
CA VAL A 137 -6.49 1.65 5.78
C VAL A 137 -5.12 1.56 6.45
N LEU A 138 -4.95 0.56 7.31
CA LEU A 138 -3.75 0.32 8.10
C LEU A 138 -3.05 -0.94 7.61
N ILE A 139 -1.73 -0.93 7.58
CA ILE A 139 -0.90 -2.12 7.35
C ILE A 139 -0.06 -2.37 8.59
N LEU A 140 -0.24 -3.53 9.21
CA LEU A 140 0.61 -4.02 10.28
C LEU A 140 1.49 -5.15 9.74
N ILE A 141 2.72 -5.18 10.20
CA ILE A 141 3.74 -6.13 9.72
C ILE A 141 4.64 -6.59 10.88
N LYS A 142 5.17 -7.80 10.74
CA LYS A 142 6.02 -8.49 11.69
C LYS A 142 7.11 -9.27 10.93
N TYR A 143 8.37 -9.11 11.34
CA TYR A 143 9.52 -9.82 10.78
C TYR A 143 10.01 -10.84 11.78
N GLY A 144 9.99 -12.13 11.44
CA GLY A 144 10.38 -13.20 12.36
C GLY A 144 9.62 -13.11 13.68
N GLU A 145 10.35 -13.07 14.79
CA GLU A 145 9.82 -12.96 16.16
C GLU A 145 9.67 -11.52 16.67
N GLU A 146 9.80 -10.51 15.79
CA GLU A 146 9.56 -9.12 16.16
C GLU A 146 8.11 -8.85 16.58
N ARG A 147 7.89 -7.72 17.25
CA ARG A 147 6.56 -7.22 17.54
C ARG A 147 5.87 -6.71 16.27
N TRP A 148 4.56 -6.84 16.24
CA TRP A 148 3.72 -6.18 15.25
C TRP A 148 3.90 -4.67 15.30
N SER A 149 4.15 -4.06 14.13
CA SER A 149 4.36 -2.63 13.99
C SER A 149 3.50 -2.08 12.84
N LEU A 150 3.01 -0.86 12.99
CA LEU A 150 2.29 -0.14 11.95
C LEU A 150 3.29 0.33 10.89
N SER A 151 3.19 -0.23 9.68
CA SER A 151 4.06 0.09 8.54
C SER A 151 3.49 1.23 7.69
N SER A 152 2.17 1.27 7.56
CA SER A 152 1.48 2.29 6.77
C SER A 152 0.09 2.61 7.30
N THR A 153 -0.27 3.88 7.23
CA THR A 153 -1.63 4.39 7.38
C THR A 153 -1.97 5.20 6.14
N SER A 154 -3.13 4.96 5.55
CA SER A 154 -3.70 5.83 4.51
C SER A 154 -5.13 6.15 4.87
N LEU A 155 -5.61 7.34 4.52
CA LEU A 155 -6.99 7.73 4.77
C LEU A 155 -7.72 7.81 3.45
N LEU A 156 -8.88 7.18 3.35
CA LEU A 156 -9.72 7.29 2.16
C LEU A 156 -10.18 8.74 1.98
N GLU A 157 -10.23 9.18 0.73
CA GLU A 157 -10.74 10.50 0.38
C GLU A 157 -12.22 10.64 0.75
N PRO A 158 -12.72 11.85 1.02
CA PRO A 158 -14.13 12.07 1.32
C PRO A 158 -15.04 11.46 0.25
N GLY A 159 -15.99 10.64 0.68
CA GLY A 159 -16.94 9.97 -0.22
C GLY A 159 -16.43 8.67 -0.85
N GLU A 160 -15.15 8.35 -0.75
CA GLU A 160 -14.62 7.04 -1.17
C GLU A 160 -15.00 5.95 -0.16
N ARG A 161 -15.08 4.72 -0.66
CA ARG A 161 -15.31 3.52 0.16
C ARG A 161 -14.18 2.54 -0.07
N ALA A 162 -13.82 1.79 0.98
CA ALA A 162 -12.88 0.70 0.82
C ALA A 162 -13.48 -0.36 -0.11
N PRO A 163 -12.69 -0.93 -1.04
CA PRO A 163 -13.17 -1.98 -1.91
C PRO A 163 -13.45 -3.26 -1.11
N GLU A 164 -14.40 -4.05 -1.57
CA GLU A 164 -14.70 -5.33 -0.94
C GLU A 164 -13.60 -6.34 -1.28
N ILE A 165 -12.96 -6.89 -0.23
CA ILE A 165 -11.84 -7.81 -0.35
C ILE A 165 -12.34 -9.24 -0.47
N ALA A 166 -11.82 -9.97 -1.45
CA ALA A 166 -12.09 -11.38 -1.64
C ALA A 166 -11.51 -12.19 -0.47
N LYS A 167 -12.37 -13.01 0.13
CA LYS A 167 -12.03 -13.89 1.25
C LYS A 167 -12.42 -15.32 0.94
N ASP A 168 -11.68 -16.25 1.52
CA ASP A 168 -12.03 -17.67 1.49
C ASP A 168 -13.17 -17.99 2.48
N PRO A 169 -13.69 -19.24 2.50
CA PRO A 169 -14.77 -19.65 3.40
C PRO A 169 -14.47 -19.50 4.90
N GLN A 170 -13.20 -19.37 5.29
CA GLN A 170 -12.76 -19.18 6.68
C GLN A 170 -12.47 -17.70 7.00
N GLY A 171 -12.70 -16.79 6.05
CA GLY A 171 -12.59 -15.35 6.23
C GLY A 171 -11.19 -14.76 5.99
N TYR A 172 -10.24 -15.53 5.46
CA TYR A 172 -8.90 -15.03 5.14
C TYR A 172 -8.86 -14.43 3.74
N ALA A 173 -8.13 -13.33 3.59
CA ALA A 173 -7.99 -12.62 2.33
C ALA A 173 -6.98 -13.33 1.40
N THR A 174 -7.07 -13.05 0.10
CA THR A 174 -6.07 -13.47 -0.89
C THR A 174 -5.07 -12.35 -1.14
N ALA A 175 -3.81 -12.55 -0.71
CA ALA A 175 -2.71 -11.65 -1.07
C ALA A 175 -2.27 -11.86 -2.52
N LEU A 176 -1.88 -10.77 -3.16
CA LEU A 176 -1.32 -10.80 -4.51
C LEU A 176 0.21 -10.68 -4.46
N SER A 177 0.87 -11.40 -5.37
CA SER A 177 2.30 -11.23 -5.60
C SER A 177 2.58 -9.83 -6.15
N SER A 178 3.77 -9.30 -5.88
CA SER A 178 4.27 -8.05 -6.50
C SER A 178 4.25 -8.12 -8.04
N GLU A 179 4.35 -9.35 -8.57
CA GLU A 179 4.38 -9.68 -10.00
C GLU A 179 3.03 -10.11 -10.57
N ASP A 180 1.93 -10.03 -9.79
CA ASP A 180 0.63 -10.51 -10.23
C ASP A 180 0.19 -9.81 -11.53
N ARG A 181 -0.10 -10.61 -12.56
CA ARG A 181 -0.48 -10.15 -13.91
C ARG A 181 -1.98 -10.27 -14.19
N THR A 182 -2.77 -10.67 -13.20
CA THR A 182 -4.23 -10.85 -13.34
C THR A 182 -5.00 -9.54 -13.12
N ILE A 183 -4.32 -8.49 -12.64
CA ILE A 183 -4.83 -7.14 -12.51
C ILE A 183 -4.19 -6.20 -13.54
N ALA A 184 -4.82 -5.07 -13.80
CA ALA A 184 -4.43 -4.15 -14.88
C ALA A 184 -3.03 -3.55 -14.70
N ILE A 185 -2.62 -3.30 -13.45
CA ILE A 185 -1.28 -2.82 -13.09
C ILE A 185 -0.74 -3.76 -12.02
N SER A 186 0.38 -4.45 -12.27
CA SER A 186 0.96 -5.32 -11.25
C SER A 186 1.34 -4.50 -10.00
N PRO A 187 1.23 -5.06 -8.79
CA PRO A 187 1.41 -4.26 -7.57
C PRO A 187 2.75 -3.51 -7.52
N ARG A 188 3.86 -4.11 -7.99
CA ARG A 188 5.18 -3.44 -8.04
C ARG A 188 5.21 -2.20 -8.95
N LEU A 189 4.35 -2.14 -9.96
CA LEU A 189 4.32 -1.05 -10.94
C LEU A 189 3.39 0.08 -10.52
N MET A 190 2.55 -0.11 -9.49
CA MET A 190 1.59 0.91 -9.06
C MET A 190 2.29 2.20 -8.63
N ALA A 191 3.32 2.11 -7.78
CA ALA A 191 4.07 3.28 -7.31
C ALA A 191 4.78 4.06 -8.45
N PRO A 192 5.62 3.46 -9.31
CA PRO A 192 6.27 4.21 -10.37
C PRO A 192 5.29 4.79 -11.40
N LEU A 193 4.22 4.07 -11.77
CA LEU A 193 3.23 4.61 -12.70
C LEU A 193 2.42 5.77 -12.09
N HIS A 194 2.13 5.70 -10.79
CA HIS A 194 1.52 6.82 -10.07
C HIS A 194 2.46 8.02 -10.01
N ALA A 195 3.74 7.83 -9.70
CA ALA A 195 4.73 8.91 -9.70
C ALA A 195 4.78 9.64 -11.07
N THR A 196 4.86 8.89 -12.18
CA THR A 196 4.81 9.49 -13.53
C THR A 196 3.49 10.23 -13.78
N SER A 197 2.36 9.70 -13.32
CA SER A 197 1.06 10.39 -13.45
C SER A 197 1.02 11.70 -12.65
N ALA A 198 1.68 11.75 -11.48
CA ALA A 198 1.78 12.93 -10.65
C ALA A 198 2.69 14.02 -11.23
N GLU A 199 3.71 13.64 -12.01
CA GLU A 199 4.65 14.57 -12.64
C GLU A 199 4.18 15.05 -14.02
N GLU A 200 3.72 14.14 -14.87
CA GLU A 200 3.42 14.42 -16.28
C GLU A 200 1.93 14.73 -16.53
N GLY A 201 1.07 14.40 -15.57
CA GLY A 201 -0.36 14.63 -15.66
C GLY A 201 -1.04 13.85 -16.78
N GLY A 202 -2.08 14.44 -17.37
CA GLY A 202 -2.92 13.80 -18.39
C GLY A 202 -2.30 13.68 -19.79
N ARG A 203 -1.06 14.15 -19.98
CA ARG A 203 -0.36 14.12 -21.27
C ARG A 203 0.81 13.14 -21.29
N GLY A 204 1.12 12.54 -20.14
CA GLY A 204 2.24 11.63 -19.96
C GLY A 204 2.01 10.21 -20.46
N PHE A 205 3.04 9.38 -20.35
CA PHE A 205 2.99 7.97 -20.76
C PHE A 205 1.93 7.16 -19.99
N THR A 206 1.63 7.58 -18.76
CA THR A 206 0.66 6.90 -17.88
C THR A 206 -0.76 7.43 -18.00
N ALA A 207 -1.02 8.35 -18.95
CA ALA A 207 -2.35 8.89 -19.19
C ALA A 207 -3.37 7.77 -19.46
N GLY A 208 -4.44 7.74 -18.67
CA GLY A 208 -5.49 6.72 -18.78
C GLY A 208 -5.18 5.40 -18.08
N LEU A 209 -3.94 5.15 -17.61
CA LEU A 209 -3.62 4.00 -16.75
C LEU A 209 -4.02 4.27 -15.29
N VAL A 210 -3.78 5.50 -14.83
CA VAL A 210 -4.19 5.98 -13.51
C VAL A 210 -5.21 7.10 -13.69
N ALA A 211 -6.30 7.03 -12.93
CA ALA A 211 -7.38 8.00 -13.01
C ALA A 211 -6.91 9.39 -12.56
N LYS A 212 -7.49 10.41 -13.19
CA LYS A 212 -7.28 11.81 -12.79
C LYS A 212 -7.82 12.04 -11.38
N GLY A 213 -7.13 12.86 -10.62
CA GLY A 213 -7.46 13.15 -9.23
C GLY A 213 -6.46 14.11 -8.59
N PRO A 214 -6.76 14.60 -7.38
CA PRO A 214 -5.94 15.60 -6.68
C PRO A 214 -4.52 15.10 -6.40
N HIS A 215 -4.37 13.79 -6.17
CA HIS A 215 -3.07 13.16 -5.91
C HIS A 215 -2.43 12.52 -7.14
N THR A 216 -2.96 12.76 -8.34
CA THR A 216 -2.39 12.28 -9.60
C THR A 216 -2.15 13.49 -10.49
N THR A 217 -2.97 13.71 -11.52
CA THR A 217 -2.83 14.86 -12.42
C THR A 217 -2.93 16.21 -11.71
N GLY A 218 -3.60 16.28 -10.56
CA GLY A 218 -3.64 17.50 -9.74
C GLY A 218 -2.26 17.96 -9.26
N TYR A 219 -1.32 17.03 -8.99
CA TYR A 219 0.05 17.42 -8.69
C TYR A 219 0.77 17.99 -9.91
N ALA A 220 0.53 17.46 -11.11
CA ALA A 220 1.14 18.00 -12.33
C ALA A 220 0.68 19.45 -12.58
N ASP A 221 -0.62 19.71 -12.37
CA ASP A 221 -1.21 21.04 -12.46
C ASP A 221 -0.63 21.98 -11.37
N GLU A 222 -0.50 21.50 -10.13
CA GLU A 222 0.13 22.23 -9.02
C GLU A 222 1.59 22.61 -9.36
N ILE A 223 2.37 21.65 -9.86
CA ILE A 223 3.79 21.85 -10.20
C ILE A 223 3.94 22.88 -11.30
N ALA A 224 3.11 22.80 -12.36
CA ALA A 224 3.12 23.76 -13.45
C ALA A 224 2.79 25.18 -12.95
N ALA A 225 1.75 25.32 -12.13
CA ALA A 225 1.39 26.61 -11.52
C ALA A 225 2.52 27.16 -10.64
N LYS A 226 3.08 26.34 -9.74
CA LYS A 226 4.16 26.77 -8.85
C LYS A 226 5.43 27.17 -9.61
N ARG A 227 5.78 26.47 -10.68
CA ARG A 227 6.89 26.87 -11.56
C ARG A 227 6.70 28.27 -12.13
N MET A 228 5.48 28.63 -12.50
CA MET A 228 5.15 29.97 -13.00
C MET A 228 5.22 31.00 -11.87
N ASP A 229 4.55 30.76 -10.74
CA ASP A 229 4.52 31.67 -9.59
C ASP A 229 5.93 31.99 -9.08
N TYR A 230 6.76 30.98 -8.83
CA TYR A 230 8.10 31.18 -8.29
C TYR A 230 9.02 31.92 -9.29
N ARG A 231 8.89 31.62 -10.59
CA ARG A 231 9.70 32.27 -11.62
C ARG A 231 9.31 33.73 -11.79
N HIS A 232 8.02 34.03 -11.92
CA HIS A 232 7.53 35.37 -12.22
C HIS A 232 7.52 36.30 -11.00
N ASP A 233 7.10 35.79 -9.84
CA ASP A 233 6.85 36.65 -8.68
C ASP A 233 8.03 36.68 -7.70
N GLN A 234 8.91 35.67 -7.74
CA GLN A 234 9.94 35.47 -6.71
C GLN A 234 11.36 35.30 -7.26
N CYS A 235 11.55 35.30 -8.58
CA CYS A 235 12.85 35.05 -9.20
C CYS A 235 13.52 33.74 -8.73
N MET A 236 12.71 32.72 -8.44
CA MET A 236 13.16 31.41 -7.96
C MET A 236 12.78 30.33 -8.97
N ASP A 237 13.59 29.27 -8.99
CA ASP A 237 13.22 28.03 -9.66
C ASP A 237 12.52 27.10 -8.67
N TYR A 238 11.48 26.44 -9.14
CA TYR A 238 10.71 25.44 -8.40
C TYR A 238 10.73 24.13 -9.16
N ASP A 239 11.05 23.04 -8.46
CA ASP A 239 10.93 21.69 -8.98
C ASP A 239 10.31 20.76 -7.95
N SER A 240 9.59 19.76 -8.41
CA SER A 240 8.95 18.77 -7.54
C SER A 240 8.85 17.45 -8.27
N ILE A 241 9.60 16.47 -7.77
CA ILE A 241 9.70 15.13 -8.34
C ILE A 241 9.11 14.09 -7.39
N PHE A 242 8.60 13.01 -7.94
CA PHE A 242 8.02 11.87 -7.26
C PHE A 242 8.82 10.61 -7.58
N ALA A 243 9.17 9.86 -6.54
CA ALA A 243 9.76 8.53 -6.68
C ALA A 243 8.90 7.50 -5.95
N ALA A 244 8.94 6.26 -6.41
CA ALA A 244 8.43 5.15 -5.62
C ALA A 244 9.23 5.05 -4.30
N GLY A 245 8.52 4.95 -3.17
CA GLY A 245 9.18 4.71 -1.90
C GLY A 245 9.78 3.31 -1.82
N SER A 246 10.82 3.15 -1.02
CA SER A 246 11.49 1.86 -0.80
C SER A 246 10.78 0.96 0.23
N TYR A 247 9.56 1.31 0.62
CA TYR A 247 8.78 0.58 1.63
C TYR A 247 8.00 -0.57 0.98
N PRO A 248 7.61 -1.61 1.76
CA PRO A 248 6.85 -2.74 1.24
C PRO A 248 5.56 -2.34 0.54
N ILE A 249 5.24 -3.04 -0.55
CA ILE A 249 3.97 -2.94 -1.26
C ILE A 249 3.11 -4.13 -0.86
N HIS A 250 1.87 -3.87 -0.46
CA HIS A 250 0.91 -4.92 -0.10
C HIS A 250 -0.32 -4.84 -1.01
N ALA A 251 -0.81 -5.99 -1.44
CA ALA A 251 -1.96 -6.07 -2.32
C ALA A 251 -2.89 -7.21 -1.91
N LEU A 252 -4.18 -6.90 -1.83
CA LEU A 252 -5.26 -7.85 -1.56
C LEU A 252 -6.21 -7.92 -2.75
N ARG A 253 -6.60 -9.12 -3.15
CA ARG A 253 -7.62 -9.37 -4.19
C ARG A 253 -8.95 -8.75 -3.77
N THR A 254 -9.60 -8.03 -4.69
CA THR A 254 -10.98 -7.56 -4.51
C THR A 254 -11.96 -8.56 -5.11
N VAL A 255 -13.22 -8.54 -4.65
CA VAL A 255 -14.27 -9.45 -5.14
C VAL A 255 -14.54 -9.33 -6.64
N ASP A 256 -14.30 -8.16 -7.23
CA ASP A 256 -14.44 -7.90 -8.67
C ASP A 256 -13.21 -8.35 -9.49
N GLY A 257 -12.28 -9.10 -8.88
CA GLY A 257 -11.09 -9.63 -9.52
C GLY A 257 -9.90 -8.67 -9.57
N GLY A 258 -10.09 -7.41 -9.16
CA GLY A 258 -9.04 -6.40 -9.02
C GLY A 258 -8.19 -6.56 -7.76
N ALA A 259 -7.65 -5.44 -7.27
CA ALA A 259 -6.83 -5.37 -6.07
C ALA A 259 -7.01 -4.05 -5.32
N MET A 260 -6.91 -4.12 -3.99
CA MET A 260 -6.54 -2.99 -3.14
C MET A 260 -5.04 -3.04 -2.94
N VAL A 261 -4.32 -2.00 -3.36
CA VAL A 261 -2.85 -1.91 -3.30
C VAL A 261 -2.44 -0.76 -2.41
N THR A 262 -1.62 -1.04 -1.39
CA THR A 262 -1.00 -0.03 -0.53
C THR A 262 0.48 0.09 -0.86
N TYR A 263 0.96 1.32 -1.01
CA TYR A 263 2.33 1.63 -1.41
C TYR A 263 2.70 3.03 -0.93
N SER A 264 3.89 3.49 -1.30
CA SER A 264 4.35 4.82 -0.93
C SER A 264 5.01 5.54 -2.09
N LEU A 265 4.93 6.87 -2.07
CA LEU A 265 5.75 7.75 -2.87
C LEU A 265 6.61 8.63 -1.96
N ILE A 266 7.74 9.08 -2.49
CA ILE A 266 8.56 10.13 -1.91
C ILE A 266 8.48 11.32 -2.85
N ARG A 267 7.97 12.45 -2.37
CA ARG A 267 7.97 13.71 -3.10
C ARG A 267 9.16 14.55 -2.65
N THR A 268 10.00 14.98 -3.58
CA THR A 268 11.09 15.91 -3.31
C THR A 268 10.80 17.22 -4.01
N THR A 269 10.53 18.26 -3.23
CA THR A 269 10.35 19.63 -3.74
C THR A 269 11.62 20.43 -3.49
N THR A 270 12.13 21.10 -4.51
CA THR A 270 13.31 21.96 -4.45
C THR A 270 12.94 23.36 -4.92
N VAL A 271 13.20 24.34 -4.07
CA VAL A 271 13.17 25.76 -4.44
C VAL A 271 14.60 26.26 -4.45
N THR A 272 15.01 26.95 -5.51
CA THR A 272 16.36 27.51 -5.65
C THR A 272 16.28 28.97 -6.05
N THR A 273 17.14 29.82 -5.49
CA THR A 273 17.30 31.20 -5.94
C THR A 273 17.86 31.23 -7.36
N ALA A 274 17.17 31.84 -8.32
CA ALA A 274 17.56 31.78 -9.73
C ALA A 274 18.20 33.09 -10.22
N ILE A 275 17.72 34.26 -9.77
CA ILE A 275 18.21 35.57 -10.22
C ILE A 275 18.45 36.50 -9.02
N GLU A 276 19.71 36.88 -8.80
CA GLU A 276 20.07 37.99 -7.92
C GLU A 276 19.92 39.34 -8.68
N PRO A 277 19.45 40.42 -8.03
CA PRO A 277 19.20 40.58 -6.60
C PRO A 277 17.75 40.32 -6.15
N CYS A 278 16.83 39.91 -7.04
CA CYS A 278 15.41 39.79 -6.68
C CYS A 278 15.10 38.60 -5.76
N ALA A 279 15.82 37.48 -5.87
CA ALA A 279 15.75 36.38 -4.92
C ALA A 279 16.89 36.49 -3.88
N THR A 280 16.59 37.01 -2.68
CA THR A 280 17.61 37.18 -1.62
C THR A 280 17.68 36.01 -0.65
N GLU A 281 16.54 35.38 -0.36
CA GLU A 281 16.43 34.21 0.51
C GLU A 281 15.13 33.45 0.25
N ILE A 282 15.13 32.15 0.56
CA ILE A 282 13.95 31.29 0.52
C ILE A 282 13.46 31.13 1.95
N ARG A 283 12.27 31.63 2.26
CA ARG A 283 11.70 31.54 3.61
C ARG A 283 11.26 30.11 3.91
N VAL A 284 11.68 29.57 5.05
CA VAL A 284 11.15 28.30 5.55
C VAL A 284 9.76 28.55 6.14
N PRO A 285 8.72 27.83 5.69
CA PRO A 285 7.37 27.95 6.26
C PRO A 285 7.40 27.77 7.78
N ALA A 286 6.66 28.59 8.52
CA ALA A 286 6.73 28.62 9.99
C ALA A 286 6.55 27.23 10.63
N LYS A 287 5.58 26.45 10.13
CA LYS A 287 5.31 25.07 10.54
C LYS A 287 6.48 24.09 10.35
N ASN A 288 7.43 24.42 9.47
CA ASN A 288 8.56 23.56 9.10
C ASN A 288 9.91 24.04 9.68
N ARG A 289 9.97 25.20 10.34
CA ARG A 289 11.24 25.78 10.85
C ARG A 289 11.95 24.86 11.84
N LYS A 290 11.19 24.16 12.69
CA LYS A 290 11.75 23.20 13.65
C LYS A 290 12.45 22.03 12.95
N LEU A 291 11.91 21.58 11.81
CA LEU A 291 12.52 20.52 11.01
C LEU A 291 13.77 21.01 10.26
N ALA A 292 13.79 22.28 9.86
CA ALA A 292 14.91 22.89 9.15
C ALA A 292 16.08 23.29 10.05
N GLY A 293 15.83 23.58 11.33
CA GLY A 293 16.80 24.25 12.20
C GLY A 293 17.12 25.70 11.79
N ALA A 294 16.40 26.25 10.80
CA ALA A 294 16.62 27.57 10.22
C ALA A 294 15.30 28.23 9.80
N SER A 295 15.28 29.57 9.75
CA SER A 295 14.13 30.36 9.29
C SER A 295 14.15 30.67 7.80
N SER A 296 15.31 30.58 7.16
CA SER A 296 15.48 30.76 5.71
C SER A 296 16.65 29.94 5.17
N ALA A 297 16.67 29.77 3.85
CA ALA A 297 17.78 29.22 3.06
C ALA A 297 18.29 30.31 2.11
N ARG A 298 19.59 30.33 1.81
CA ARG A 298 20.17 31.35 0.92
C ARG A 298 20.13 30.93 -0.53
N LYS A 299 20.43 29.66 -0.81
CA LYS A 299 20.52 29.11 -2.16
C LYS A 299 19.39 28.16 -2.45
N GLN A 300 19.12 27.23 -1.53
CA GLN A 300 18.21 26.14 -1.81
C GLN A 300 17.44 25.68 -0.58
N LEU A 301 16.13 25.49 -0.75
CA LEU A 301 15.26 24.80 0.18
C LEU A 301 14.80 23.50 -0.46
N ARG A 302 15.19 22.36 0.11
CA ARG A 302 14.73 21.04 -0.33
C ARG A 302 13.85 20.39 0.73
N THR A 303 12.64 20.04 0.34
CA THR A 303 11.62 19.41 1.18
C THR A 303 11.39 17.98 0.69
N VAL A 304 11.41 17.02 1.61
CA VAL A 304 11.09 15.62 1.32
C VAL A 304 9.80 15.25 2.05
N GLU A 305 8.82 14.75 1.32
CA GLU A 305 7.57 14.25 1.86
C GLU A 305 7.49 12.73 1.71
N THR A 306 7.10 12.06 2.79
CA THR A 306 6.71 10.66 2.74
C THR A 306 5.22 10.58 2.54
N GLN A 307 4.81 9.82 1.54
CA GLN A 307 3.43 9.74 1.10
C GLN A 307 2.95 8.29 1.07
N LEU A 308 1.93 7.95 1.87
CA LEU A 308 1.39 6.60 2.02
C LEU A 308 0.04 6.52 1.32
N TYR A 309 -0.08 5.68 0.31
CA TYR A 309 -1.23 5.60 -0.57
C TYR A 309 -1.95 4.27 -0.47
N VAL A 310 -3.25 4.32 -0.75
CA VAL A 310 -4.08 3.16 -1.07
C VAL A 310 -4.83 3.41 -2.38
N SER A 311 -4.77 2.42 -3.27
CA SER A 311 -5.37 2.47 -4.60
C SER A 311 -6.19 1.23 -4.90
N THR A 312 -7.22 1.36 -5.73
CA THR A 312 -7.87 0.24 -6.39
C THR A 312 -7.29 0.04 -7.78
N VAL A 313 -6.84 -1.17 -8.08
CA VAL A 313 -6.42 -1.59 -9.41
C VAL A 313 -7.43 -2.59 -9.93
N PRO A 314 -8.06 -2.37 -11.08
CA PRO A 314 -9.11 -3.27 -11.53
C PRO A 314 -8.52 -4.54 -12.15
N ALA A 315 -9.36 -5.55 -12.39
CA ALA A 315 -8.97 -6.76 -13.12
C ALA A 315 -8.38 -6.41 -14.49
N ARG A 316 -7.45 -7.24 -14.99
CA ARG A 316 -6.66 -6.98 -16.21
C ARG A 316 -7.52 -6.59 -17.41
N ASP A 317 -8.62 -7.30 -17.62
CA ASP A 317 -9.44 -7.16 -18.83
C ASP A 317 -10.59 -6.15 -18.66
N SER A 318 -10.59 -5.37 -17.57
CA SER A 318 -11.66 -4.40 -17.29
C SER A 318 -11.55 -3.09 -18.08
N HIS A 319 -10.37 -2.78 -18.64
CA HIS A 319 -10.03 -1.50 -19.29
C HIS A 319 -10.25 -0.24 -18.44
N ARG A 320 -10.57 -0.37 -17.15
CA ARG A 320 -10.72 0.76 -16.22
C ARG A 320 -9.34 1.22 -15.75
N PRO A 321 -9.13 2.53 -15.50
CA PRO A 321 -7.90 3.00 -14.86
C PRO A 321 -7.82 2.54 -13.40
N ALA A 322 -6.61 2.41 -12.88
CA ALA A 322 -6.40 2.36 -11.44
C ALA A 322 -6.80 3.70 -10.79
N ARG A 323 -7.28 3.67 -9.55
CA ARG A 323 -7.71 4.87 -8.81
C ARG A 323 -6.97 4.96 -7.49
N VAL A 324 -6.39 6.13 -7.22
CA VAL A 324 -5.95 6.48 -5.86
C VAL A 324 -7.18 6.86 -5.06
N ILE A 325 -7.48 6.08 -4.03
CA ILE A 325 -8.70 6.25 -3.21
C ILE A 325 -8.40 6.78 -1.82
N GLY A 326 -7.13 6.82 -1.43
CA GLY A 326 -6.73 7.36 -0.14
C GLY A 326 -5.25 7.63 -0.02
N TYR A 327 -4.93 8.51 0.90
CA TYR A 327 -3.59 9.05 1.12
C TYR A 327 -3.43 9.50 2.58
N LEU A 328 -2.21 9.38 3.09
CA LEU A 328 -1.73 10.14 4.23
C LEU A 328 -0.24 10.42 4.03
N GLY A 329 0.20 11.63 4.30
CA GLY A 329 1.62 11.94 4.25
C GLY A 329 1.94 13.30 4.84
N GLY A 330 3.20 13.65 4.75
CA GLY A 330 3.72 14.89 5.28
C GLY A 330 5.21 15.04 5.05
N ILE A 331 5.71 16.23 5.33
CA ILE A 331 7.13 16.54 5.23
C ILE A 331 7.89 15.76 6.30
N THR A 332 8.85 14.95 5.87
CA THR A 332 9.67 14.12 6.74
C THR A 332 11.11 14.57 6.86
N LYS A 333 11.62 15.31 5.87
CA LYS A 333 12.94 15.93 5.94
C LYS A 333 12.92 17.29 5.27
N LEU A 334 13.78 18.18 5.75
CA LEU A 334 13.99 19.49 5.18
C LEU A 334 15.48 19.82 5.21
N PHE A 335 16.01 20.31 4.09
CA PHE A 335 17.40 20.70 3.93
C PHE A 335 17.46 22.15 3.47
N VAL A 336 18.35 22.93 4.10
CA VAL A 336 18.62 24.32 3.75
C VAL A 336 20.09 24.47 3.35
N SER A 337 20.36 25.28 2.33
CA SER A 337 21.71 25.73 1.97
C SER A 337 21.72 27.16 1.43
#